data_AF-A0ABD3VCP3-F1
#
_entry.id   AF-A0ABD3VCP3-F1
#
_cell.length_a   1.000
_cell.length_b   1.000
_cell.length_c   1.000
_cell.angle_alpha   90.00
_cell.angle_beta   90.00
_cell.angle_gamma   90.00
#
_symmetry.space_group_name_H-M   'P 1'
#
loop_
_entity.id
_entity.type
_entity.pdbx_description
1 polymer ?
#
loop_
_entity_poly.entity_id
_entity_poly.type
_entity_poly.pdbx_seq_one_letter_code
_entity_poly.pdbx_strand_id
1 'polypeptide(L)'
;MYLSVKAIIQERVDKALYVCFTSDAWTSDNNLHAFLSLTAHWIDSNWERQYAFLQLRLLEVSHTGEMLAAELLSIMEEWKVVGDRRGILVRDNGSNMVKAARVAKISDLGCYIHTLQLVVGESLKTQKAVRDAIAIARGIVGHFRHSSKQQPI
;
A
#
# COMPACT_ATOMS: atom_id res chain seq x y z
N MET A 1 17.33 -17.84 8.44
CA MET A 1 17.01 -17.35 7.08
C MET A 1 16.45 -15.93 7.08
N TYR A 2 15.37 -15.61 7.81
CA TYR A 2 14.83 -14.23 7.85
C TYR A 2 15.84 -13.20 8.39
N LEU A 3 16.42 -13.44 9.58
CA LEU A 3 17.33 -12.49 10.21
C LEU A 3 18.57 -12.18 9.36
N SER A 4 19.10 -13.18 8.65
CA SER A 4 20.25 -13.00 7.75
C SER A 4 19.89 -12.14 6.54
N VAL A 5 18.70 -12.33 5.94
CA VAL A 5 18.22 -11.49 4.84
C VAL A 5 17.94 -10.07 5.34
N LYS A 6 17.29 -9.93 6.51
CA LYS A 6 17.04 -8.62 7.14
C LYS A 6 18.34 -7.84 7.33
N ALA A 7 19.40 -8.47 7.82
CA ALA A 7 20.71 -7.84 7.99
C ALA A 7 21.30 -7.35 6.66
N ILE A 8 21.23 -8.16 5.60
CA ILE A 8 21.71 -7.79 4.26
C ILE A 8 20.92 -6.59 3.70
N ILE A 9 19.59 -6.60 3.84
CA ILE A 9 18.75 -5.48 3.38
C ILE A 9 19.04 -4.23 4.21
N GLN A 10 19.17 -4.36 5.53
CA GLN A 10 19.51 -3.24 6.41
C GLN A 10 20.83 -2.59 6.00
N GLU A 11 21.87 -3.39 5.72
CA GLU A 11 23.16 -2.86 5.26
C GLU A 11 23.02 -2.05 3.95
N ARG A 12 22.19 -2.51 3.02
CA ARG A 12 21.94 -1.80 1.75
C ARG A 12 21.20 -0.48 1.97
N VAL A 13 20.17 -0.49 2.82
CA VAL A 13 19.40 0.70 3.18
C VAL A 13 20.27 1.70 3.96
N ASP A 14 21.15 1.21 4.84
CA ASP A 14 22.05 2.06 5.62
C ASP A 14 23.05 2.82 4.74
N LYS A 15 23.48 2.23 3.62
CA LYS A 15 24.34 2.87 2.62
C LYS A 15 23.63 3.92 1.75
N ALA A 16 22.30 3.93 1.75
CA ALA A 16 21.54 4.90 0.97
C ALA A 16 21.66 6.31 1.58
N LEU A 17 21.89 7.30 0.71
CA LEU A 17 21.92 8.71 1.10
C LEU A 17 20.51 9.21 1.46
N TYR A 18 19.53 8.87 0.61
CA TYR A 18 18.12 9.17 0.81
C TYR A 18 17.27 7.93 0.52
N VAL A 19 16.20 7.75 1.29
CA VAL A 19 15.27 6.63 1.13
C VAL A 19 13.85 7.17 1.02
N CYS A 20 13.19 6.87 -0.08
CA CYS A 20 11.76 7.09 -0.28
C CYS A 20 11.00 5.80 0.00
N PHE A 21 9.70 5.91 0.24
CA PHE A 21 8.89 4.78 0.64
C PHE A 21 7.64 4.66 -0.23
N THR A 22 7.19 3.43 -0.42
CA THR A 22 5.83 3.15 -0.83
C THR A 22 5.14 2.35 0.27
N SER A 23 3.89 2.70 0.57
CA SER A 23 3.08 1.95 1.52
C SER A 23 1.67 1.76 0.97
N ASP A 24 1.11 0.59 1.27
CA ASP A 24 -0.24 0.20 0.92
C ASP A 24 -0.87 -0.49 2.11
N ALA A 25 -2.16 -0.23 2.34
CA ALA A 25 -2.95 -0.89 3.36
C ALA A 25 -4.21 -1.49 2.75
N TRP A 26 -4.38 -2.79 2.94
CA TRP A 26 -5.52 -3.52 2.37
C TRP A 26 -6.08 -4.53 3.35
N THR A 27 -7.31 -4.94 3.08
CA THR A 27 -7.99 -6.02 3.80
C THR A 27 -8.04 -7.23 2.85
N SER A 28 -7.83 -8.44 3.36
CA SER A 28 -8.00 -9.68 2.60
C SER A 28 -9.43 -9.84 2.11
N ASP A 29 -9.62 -10.60 1.02
CA ASP A 29 -10.93 -10.79 0.39
C ASP A 29 -12.01 -11.38 1.31
N ASN A 30 -11.60 -12.12 2.33
CA ASN A 30 -12.50 -12.69 3.35
C ASN A 30 -12.78 -11.73 4.53
N ASN A 31 -12.24 -10.52 4.50
CA ASN A 31 -12.31 -9.49 5.55
C ASN A 31 -11.80 -9.93 6.93
N LEU A 32 -11.00 -11.00 7.00
CA LEU A 32 -10.46 -11.51 8.26
C LEU A 32 -9.13 -10.85 8.64
N HIS A 33 -8.36 -10.42 7.65
CA HIS A 33 -7.01 -9.94 7.86
C HIS A 33 -6.78 -8.62 7.16
N ALA A 34 -5.98 -7.81 7.82
CA ALA A 34 -5.72 -6.44 7.51
C ALA A 34 -4.21 -6.29 7.44
N PHE A 35 -3.69 -5.68 6.38
CA PHE A 35 -2.26 -5.60 6.17
C PHE A 35 -1.81 -4.16 5.97
N LEU A 36 -0.60 -3.88 6.45
CA LEU A 36 0.16 -2.68 6.11
C LEU A 36 1.52 -3.13 5.60
N SER A 37 1.91 -2.60 4.43
CA SER A 37 3.22 -2.84 3.85
C SER A 37 4.08 -1.59 3.86
N LEU A 38 5.40 -1.78 3.95
CA LEU A 38 6.37 -0.71 3.69
C LEU A 38 7.50 -1.25 2.79
N THR A 39 7.73 -0.54 1.69
CA THR A 39 8.85 -0.82 0.77
C THR A 39 9.73 0.42 0.69
N ALA A 40 11.03 0.24 0.84
CA ALA A 40 12.03 1.28 0.66
C ALA A 40 12.50 1.33 -0.80
N HIS A 41 12.79 2.54 -1.27
CA HIS A 41 13.35 2.83 -2.59
C HIS A 41 14.47 3.84 -2.43
N TRP A 42 15.60 3.61 -3.09
CA TRP A 42 16.74 4.52 -3.08
C TRP A 42 17.51 4.44 -4.40
N ILE A 43 18.44 5.37 -4.60
CA ILE A 43 19.43 5.31 -5.67
C ILE A 43 20.79 4.96 -5.06
N ASP A 44 21.50 3.99 -5.62
CA ASP A 44 22.83 3.59 -5.16
C ASP A 44 23.96 4.43 -5.78
N SER A 45 25.21 4.08 -5.43
CA SER A 45 26.40 4.77 -5.94
C SER A 45 26.62 4.65 -7.45
N ASN A 46 25.99 3.66 -8.09
CA ASN A 46 26.06 3.45 -9.54
C ASN A 46 24.93 4.20 -10.27
N TRP A 47 24.16 5.01 -9.54
CA TRP A 47 23.00 5.73 -10.05
C TRP A 47 21.85 4.79 -10.49
N GLU A 48 21.79 3.60 -9.90
CA GLU A 48 20.75 2.62 -10.17
C GLU A 48 19.65 2.67 -9.11
N ARG A 49 18.40 2.53 -9.55
CA ARG A 49 17.25 2.45 -8.64
C ARG A 49 17.21 1.10 -7.97
N GLN A 50 17.30 1.12 -6.65
CA GLN A 50 17.15 -0.04 -5.79
C GLN A 50 15.83 0.04 -5.02
N TYR A 51 15.33 -1.13 -4.62
CA TYR A 51 14.19 -1.23 -3.73
C TYR A 51 14.30 -2.46 -2.84
N ALA A 52 13.65 -2.41 -1.68
CA ALA A 52 13.52 -3.55 -0.79
C ALA A 52 12.20 -3.52 -0.04
N PHE A 53 11.53 -4.68 -0.03
CA PHE A 53 10.39 -4.89 0.84
C PHE A 53 10.88 -4.97 2.29
N LEU A 54 10.48 -4.02 3.12
CA LEU A 54 10.93 -3.94 4.51
C LEU A 54 10.05 -4.80 5.40
N GLN A 55 8.74 -4.60 5.33
CA GLN A 55 7.85 -5.24 6.29
C GLN A 55 6.43 -5.37 5.77
N LEU A 56 5.82 -6.51 6.12
CA LEU A 56 4.37 -6.69 6.18
C LEU A 56 3.96 -6.74 7.65
N ARG A 57 2.97 -5.95 8.03
CA ARG A 57 2.31 -6.01 9.35
C ARG A 57 0.90 -6.53 9.17
N LEU A 58 0.53 -7.51 9.98
CA LEU A 58 -0.86 -7.89 10.20
C LEU A 58 -1.44 -6.93 11.23
N LEU A 59 -2.58 -6.32 10.92
CA LEU A 59 -3.28 -5.37 11.78
C LEU A 59 -4.43 -6.12 12.47
N GLU A 60 -4.43 -6.14 13.81
CA GLU A 60 -5.42 -6.91 14.59
C GLU A 60 -6.72 -6.13 14.87
N VAL A 61 -6.74 -4.81 14.68
CA VAL A 61 -7.83 -3.91 15.08
C VAL A 61 -8.16 -2.90 13.97
N SER A 62 -9.37 -2.33 14.04
CA SER A 62 -9.91 -1.28 13.16
C SER A 62 -8.84 -0.35 12.58
N HIS A 63 -8.84 -0.25 11.25
CA HIS A 63 -7.89 0.49 10.42
C HIS A 63 -8.00 2.01 10.57
N THR A 64 -7.94 2.55 11.77
CA THR A 64 -7.91 4.00 11.95
C THR A 64 -6.60 4.55 11.41
N GLY A 65 -6.62 5.78 10.89
CA GLY A 65 -5.40 6.44 10.45
C GLY A 65 -4.36 6.57 11.58
N GLU A 66 -4.79 6.66 12.84
CA GLU A 66 -3.91 6.67 14.01
C GLU A 66 -3.15 5.35 14.19
N MET A 67 -3.82 4.21 14.08
CA MET A 67 -3.19 2.89 14.17
C MET A 67 -2.18 2.71 13.03
N LEU A 68 -2.58 3.04 11.80
CA LEU A 68 -1.68 2.96 10.64
C LEU A 68 -0.46 3.88 10.80
N ALA A 69 -0.62 5.06 11.39
CA ALA A 69 0.50 5.97 11.66
C ALA A 69 1.49 5.37 12.66
N ALA A 70 0.98 4.79 13.75
CA ALA A 70 1.79 4.14 14.77
C ALA A 70 2.58 2.96 14.19
N GLU A 71 1.92 2.10 13.41
CA GLU A 71 2.56 0.96 12.75
C GLU A 71 3.60 1.40 11.72
N LEU A 72 3.31 2.41 10.89
CA LEU A 72 4.28 2.97 9.96
C LEU A 72 5.54 3.48 10.66
N LEU A 73 5.38 4.25 11.73
CA LEU A 73 6.50 4.77 12.51
C LEU A 73 7.29 3.64 13.18
N SER A 74 6.60 2.65 13.76
CA SER A 74 7.24 1.48 14.36
C SER A 74 8.10 0.71 13.36
N ILE A 75 7.58 0.44 12.15
CA ILE A 75 8.37 -0.19 11.08
C ILE A 75 9.57 0.68 10.72
N MET A 76 9.38 2.00 10.56
CA MET A 76 10.48 2.90 10.22
C MET A 76 11.57 2.95 11.31
N GLU A 77 11.19 2.89 12.59
CA GLU A 77 12.10 2.82 13.72
C GLU A 77 12.87 1.51 13.74
N GLU A 78 12.20 0.37 13.53
CA GLU A 78 12.83 -0.95 13.45
C GLU A 78 13.89 -1.05 12.36
N TRP A 79 13.67 -0.35 11.24
CA TRP A 79 14.59 -0.29 10.11
C TRP A 79 15.55 0.91 10.19
N LYS A 80 15.51 1.71 11.26
CA LYS A 80 16.35 2.89 11.49
C LYS A 80 16.33 3.89 10.33
N VAL A 81 15.17 4.02 9.69
CA VAL A 81 14.92 4.95 8.58
C VAL A 81 14.10 6.18 9.03
N VAL A 82 14.11 6.45 10.34
CA VAL A 82 13.61 7.69 10.92
C VAL A 82 14.69 8.78 10.84
N GLY A 83 14.33 10.01 10.47
CA GLY A 83 15.23 11.17 10.44
C GLY A 83 15.45 11.78 9.05
N ASP A 84 16.55 12.54 8.91
CA ASP A 84 16.76 13.47 7.78
C ASP A 84 17.04 12.80 6.43
N ARG A 85 17.40 11.51 6.44
CA ARG A 85 17.57 10.71 5.21
C ARG A 85 16.25 10.26 4.60
N ARG A 86 15.13 10.50 5.27
CA ARG A 86 13.79 10.14 4.81
C ARG A 86 13.34 11.11 3.72
N GLY A 87 13.10 10.54 2.54
CA GLY A 87 12.40 11.20 1.44
C GLY A 87 10.89 11.13 1.59
N ILE A 88 10.19 10.94 0.47
CA ILE A 88 8.73 10.98 0.40
C ILE A 88 8.14 9.58 0.63
N LEU A 89 7.01 9.51 1.34
CA LEU A 89 6.12 8.35 1.38
C LEU A 89 5.05 8.45 0.28
N VAL A 90 5.08 7.55 -0.70
CA VAL A 90 3.99 7.36 -1.65
C VAL A 90 2.99 6.37 -1.07
N ARG A 91 1.76 6.79 -0.88
CA ARG A 91 0.67 5.99 -0.29
C ARG A 91 -0.51 5.85 -1.26
N ASP A 92 -1.40 4.91 -1.02
CA ASP A 92 -2.72 4.94 -1.64
C ASP A 92 -3.50 6.22 -1.27
N ASN A 93 -4.64 6.46 -1.93
CA ASN A 93 -5.51 7.62 -1.65
C ASN A 93 -6.65 7.29 -0.67
N GLY A 94 -6.60 6.14 0.00
CA GLY A 94 -7.53 5.78 1.07
C GLY A 94 -7.46 6.79 2.21
N SER A 95 -8.63 7.17 2.73
CA SER A 95 -8.76 8.21 3.76
C SER A 95 -7.93 7.91 5.01
N ASN A 96 -7.82 6.63 5.38
CA ASN A 96 -7.03 6.20 6.54
C ASN A 96 -5.53 6.33 6.28
N MET A 97 -5.03 6.02 5.09
CA MET A 97 -3.61 6.22 4.74
C MET A 97 -3.23 7.70 4.65
N VAL A 98 -4.12 8.54 4.08
CA VAL A 98 -3.96 10.00 4.08
C VAL A 98 -3.87 10.52 5.52
N LYS A 99 -4.78 10.07 6.39
CA LYS A 99 -4.78 10.44 7.81
C LYS A 99 -3.51 9.94 8.51
N ALA A 100 -3.05 8.73 8.20
CA ALA A 100 -1.85 8.14 8.78
C ALA A 100 -0.60 8.96 8.49
N ALA A 101 -0.36 9.29 7.22
CA ALA A 101 0.79 10.11 6.82
C ALA A 101 0.79 11.47 7.54
N ARG A 102 -0.38 12.11 7.63
CA ARG A 102 -0.56 13.38 8.35
C ARG A 102 -0.27 13.25 9.85
N VAL A 103 -0.79 12.22 10.50
CA VAL A 103 -0.58 11.97 11.95
C VAL A 103 0.88 11.64 12.23
N ALA A 104 1.51 10.82 11.38
CA ALA A 104 2.93 10.47 11.47
C ALA A 104 3.87 11.63 11.10
N LYS A 105 3.33 12.73 10.56
CA LYS A 105 4.09 13.91 10.08
C LYS A 105 5.18 13.52 9.07
N ILE A 106 4.83 12.64 8.14
CA ILE A 106 5.71 12.19 7.06
C ILE A 106 5.35 12.98 5.81
N SER A 107 6.35 13.49 5.08
CA SER A 107 6.14 14.07 3.76
C SER A 107 5.62 12.99 2.80
N ASP A 108 4.42 13.19 2.25
CA ASP A 108 3.74 12.16 1.48
C ASP A 108 3.21 12.65 0.13
N LEU A 109 3.01 11.69 -0.78
CA LEU A 109 2.31 11.87 -2.05
C LEU A 109 1.29 10.75 -2.24
N GLY A 110 0.17 11.08 -2.88
CA GLY A 110 -0.79 10.09 -3.34
C GLY A 110 -0.25 9.29 -4.53
N CYS A 111 -0.60 8.01 -4.59
CA CYS A 111 -0.25 7.15 -5.69
C CYS A 111 -0.88 7.67 -6.99
N TYR A 112 -0.02 7.93 -7.99
CA TYR A 112 -0.46 8.40 -9.30
C TYR A 112 -1.42 7.40 -9.98
N ILE A 113 -1.09 6.10 -9.93
CA ILE A 113 -1.92 5.05 -10.54
C ILE A 113 -3.29 4.99 -9.87
N HIS A 114 -3.35 5.10 -8.54
CA HIS A 114 -4.63 5.11 -7.83
C HIS A 114 -5.45 6.34 -8.18
N THR A 115 -4.81 7.51 -8.32
CA THR A 115 -5.45 8.74 -8.78
C THR A 115 -6.00 8.59 -10.20
N LEU A 116 -5.22 8.03 -11.12
CA LEU A 116 -5.64 7.77 -12.49
C LEU A 116 -6.81 6.78 -12.54
N GLN A 117 -6.77 5.73 -11.74
CA GLN A 117 -7.84 4.74 -11.64
C GLN A 117 -9.15 5.38 -11.16
N LEU A 118 -9.09 6.31 -10.21
CA LEU A 118 -10.27 7.07 -9.78
C LEU A 118 -10.82 7.93 -10.92
N VAL A 119 -9.96 8.64 -11.65
CA VAL A 119 -10.36 9.47 -12.81
C VAL A 119 -11.02 8.62 -13.88
N VAL A 120 -10.42 7.49 -14.26
CA VAL A 120 -10.99 6.57 -15.24
C VAL A 120 -12.32 6.01 -14.74
N GLY A 121 -12.39 5.57 -13.49
CA GLY A 121 -13.59 5.02 -12.89
C GLY A 121 -14.77 6.01 -12.88
N GLU A 122 -14.52 7.26 -12.52
CA GLU A 122 -15.54 8.32 -12.56
C GLU A 122 -15.91 8.70 -14.00
N SER A 123 -14.93 8.79 -14.90
CA SER A 123 -15.16 9.10 -16.32
C SER A 123 -16.07 8.07 -16.99
N LEU A 124 -15.88 6.77 -16.73
CA LEU A 124 -16.74 5.71 -17.26
C LEU A 124 -18.19 5.82 -16.73
N LYS A 125 -18.37 6.34 -15.51
CA LYS A 125 -19.71 6.58 -14.93
C LYS A 125 -20.41 7.81 -15.51
N THR A 126 -19.72 8.67 -16.26
CA THR A 126 -20.39 9.81 -16.92
C THR A 126 -21.17 9.39 -18.15
N GLN A 127 -20.80 8.28 -18.80
CA GLN A 127 -21.45 7.80 -20.02
C GLN A 127 -22.55 6.78 -19.69
N LYS A 128 -23.81 7.11 -20.02
CA LYS A 128 -24.97 6.24 -19.75
C LYS A 128 -24.81 4.85 -20.38
N ALA A 129 -24.39 4.77 -21.65
CA ALA A 129 -24.25 3.49 -22.35
C ALA A 129 -23.22 2.57 -21.67
N VAL A 130 -22.08 3.11 -21.24
CA VAL A 130 -21.04 2.38 -20.51
C VAL A 130 -21.55 1.92 -19.15
N ARG A 131 -22.24 2.79 -18.41
CA ARG A 131 -22.88 2.43 -17.13
C ARG A 131 -23.86 1.29 -17.26
N ASP A 132 -24.73 1.34 -18.27
CA ASP A 132 -25.74 0.31 -18.51
C ASP A 132 -25.06 -1.04 -18.82
N ALA A 133 -24.02 -1.03 -19.67
CA ALA A 133 -23.22 -2.22 -19.96
C ALA A 133 -22.52 -2.79 -18.71
N ILE A 134 -21.92 -1.94 -17.88
CA ILE A 134 -21.30 -2.34 -16.60
C ILE A 134 -22.35 -2.94 -15.66
N ALA A 135 -23.56 -2.38 -15.61
CA ALA A 135 -24.64 -2.89 -14.77
C ALA A 135 -25.09 -4.29 -15.20
N ILE A 136 -25.24 -4.52 -16.50
CA ILE A 136 -25.55 -5.84 -17.06
C ILE A 136 -24.43 -6.85 -16.71
N ALA A 137 -23.17 -6.48 -16.95
CA ALA A 137 -22.02 -7.33 -16.64
C ALA A 137 -21.96 -7.70 -15.15
N ARG A 138 -22.20 -6.72 -14.25
CA ARG A 138 -22.30 -6.96 -12.80
C ARG A 138 -23.46 -7.88 -12.44
N GLY A 139 -24.59 -7.79 -13.14
CA GLY A 139 -25.73 -8.70 -12.98
C GLY A 139 -25.35 -10.15 -13.30
N ILE A 140 -24.64 -10.37 -14.40
CA ILE A 140 -24.13 -11.70 -14.80
C ILE A 140 -23.16 -12.22 -13.73
N VAL A 141 -22.15 -11.43 -13.36
CA VAL A 141 -21.17 -11.81 -12.33
C VAL A 141 -21.86 -12.11 -10.99
N GLY A 142 -22.84 -11.30 -10.60
CA GLY A 142 -23.63 -11.50 -9.38
C GLY A 142 -24.38 -12.84 -9.41
N HIS A 143 -25.02 -13.17 -10.52
CA HIS A 143 -25.70 -14.46 -10.69
C HIS A 143 -24.75 -15.65 -10.47
N PHE A 144 -23.58 -15.65 -11.11
CA PHE A 144 -22.60 -16.73 -10.95
C PHE A 144 -21.96 -16.77 -9.56
N ARG A 145 -21.69 -15.62 -8.93
CA ARG A 145 -21.15 -15.55 -7.56
C ARG A 145 -22.12 -16.13 -6.51
N HIS A 146 -23.43 -15.95 -6.69
CA HIS A 146 -24.44 -16.53 -5.79
C HIS A 146 -24.77 -18.00 -6.11
N SER A 147 -24.59 -18.43 -7.36
CA SER A 147 -24.94 -19.78 -7.82
C SER A 147 -23.90 -20.84 -7.46
N SER A 148 -22.64 -20.45 -7.20
CA SER A 148 -21.58 -21.36 -6.80
C SER A 148 -21.58 -21.69 -5.31
N LYS A 149 -22.40 -22.69 -4.91
CA LYS A 149 -21.91 -23.72 -3.97
C LYS A 149 -20.82 -24.51 -4.70
N GLN A 150 -19.59 -24.02 -4.73
CA GLN A 150 -18.46 -24.73 -5.33
C GLN A 150 -18.06 -25.89 -4.42
N GLN A 151 -18.17 -27.13 -4.93
CA GLN A 151 -17.42 -28.27 -4.39
C GLN A 151 -15.92 -28.02 -4.64
N PRO A 152 -15.04 -28.28 -3.67
CA PRO A 152 -13.61 -28.09 -3.85
C PRO A 152 -13.07 -29.10 -4.85
N ILE A 153 -12.17 -28.63 -5.73
CA ILE A 153 -11.30 -29.47 -6.56
C ILE A 153 -10.15 -29.95 -5.70
#